data_AF-A0A0S8J897-F1
#
_entry.id   AF-A0A0S8J897-F1
#
_cell.length_a   1.000
_cell.length_b   1.000
_cell.length_c   1.000
_cell.angle_alpha   90.00
_cell.angle_beta   90.00
_cell.angle_gamma   90.00
#
_symmetry.space_group_name_H-M   'P 1'
#
loop_
_entity.id
_entity.type
_entity.pdbx_description
1 polymer ?
#
loop_
_entity_poly.entity_id
_entity_poly.type
_entity_poly.pdbx_seq_one_letter_code
_entity_poly.pdbx_strand_id
1 'polypeptide(L)'
;MDNSLDLLHQKIDQLSAQVAVLSAHQERQIRRQQEFDELKQDMIPIANHMIKLSIEELAEIGDEFRIEDLLFLMKRIMRNTHMVLAMFDRLEGLMGVADEVEMLGKQVFNFTVEELDRLERQGYFSFALEGWRILERIITEFTDDDVRELGDNIVTILTTVRNMTQPEIMTLANNAVGAIQEELPVSDKVSTWSLIRELGNPKVRRGMARMINILKALDEPEISKN
;
A
#
# COMPACT_ATOMS: atom_id res chain seq x y z
N MET A 1 -43.18 -18.43 67.36
CA MET A 1 -42.19 -19.27 66.64
C MET A 1 -42.21 -19.03 65.12
N ASP A 2 -43.32 -18.57 64.52
CA ASP A 2 -43.39 -18.24 63.08
C ASP A 2 -42.46 -17.12 62.60
N ASN A 3 -42.38 -16.01 63.33
CA ASN A 3 -41.64 -14.82 62.88
C ASN A 3 -40.13 -15.10 62.68
N SER A 4 -39.59 -16.09 63.40
CA SER A 4 -38.17 -16.50 63.27
C SER A 4 -37.90 -17.33 62.03
N LEU A 5 -38.90 -18.06 61.52
CA LEU A 5 -38.81 -18.83 60.27
C LEU A 5 -38.89 -17.91 59.06
N ASP A 6 -39.75 -16.90 59.08
CA ASP A 6 -39.88 -15.94 57.98
C ASP A 6 -38.63 -15.07 57.81
N LEU A 7 -38.05 -14.62 58.93
CA LEU A 7 -36.76 -13.90 58.95
C LEU A 7 -35.58 -14.75 58.43
N LEU A 8 -35.64 -16.07 58.60
CA LEU A 8 -34.64 -17.00 58.10
C LEU A 8 -34.76 -17.18 56.59
N HIS A 9 -35.98 -17.34 56.06
CA HIS A 9 -36.22 -17.42 54.61
C HIS A 9 -35.78 -16.15 53.91
N GLN A 10 -36.12 -14.97 54.46
CA GLN A 10 -35.71 -13.70 53.88
C GLN A 10 -34.18 -13.54 53.81
N LYS A 11 -33.46 -13.99 54.84
CA LYS A 11 -31.99 -13.99 54.84
C LYS A 11 -31.41 -15.01 53.85
N ILE A 12 -32.02 -16.17 53.70
CA ILE A 12 -31.60 -17.20 52.73
C ILE A 12 -31.81 -16.71 51.30
N ASP A 13 -32.91 -16.01 51.03
CA ASP A 13 -33.18 -15.44 49.71
C ASP A 13 -32.21 -14.29 49.38
N GLN A 14 -31.90 -13.46 50.38
CA GLN A 14 -30.93 -12.37 50.22
C GLN A 14 -29.50 -12.91 50.01
N LEU A 15 -29.13 -13.99 50.69
CA LEU A 15 -27.85 -14.67 50.47
C LEU A 15 -27.82 -15.37 49.12
N SER A 16 -28.90 -16.03 48.70
CA SER A 16 -28.99 -16.66 47.37
C SER A 16 -28.85 -15.64 46.24
N ALA A 17 -29.48 -14.46 46.39
CA ALA A 17 -29.34 -13.37 45.43
C ALA A 17 -27.91 -12.82 45.39
N GLN A 18 -27.24 -12.66 46.54
CA GLN A 18 -25.85 -12.22 46.60
C GLN A 18 -24.89 -13.25 46.00
N VAL A 19 -25.10 -14.54 46.28
CA VAL A 19 -24.32 -15.64 45.69
C VAL A 19 -24.54 -15.70 44.18
N ALA A 20 -25.75 -15.48 43.68
CA ALA A 20 -26.02 -15.42 42.24
C ALA A 20 -25.26 -14.28 41.54
N VAL A 21 -25.19 -13.10 42.17
CA VAL A 21 -24.42 -11.96 41.64
C VAL A 21 -22.91 -12.23 41.68
N LEU A 22 -22.40 -12.86 42.75
CA LEU A 22 -21.00 -13.24 42.88
C LEU A 22 -20.59 -14.32 41.86
N SER A 23 -21.45 -15.34 41.66
CA SER A 23 -21.24 -16.38 40.65
C SER A 23 -21.25 -15.79 39.23
N ALA A 24 -22.17 -14.86 38.93
CA ALA A 24 -22.20 -14.16 37.65
C ALA A 24 -20.94 -13.30 37.41
N HIS A 25 -20.35 -12.75 38.47
CA HIS A 25 -19.07 -12.03 38.39
C HIS A 25 -17.90 -12.97 38.12
N GLN A 26 -17.87 -14.15 38.75
CA GLN A 26 -16.84 -15.17 38.53
C GLN A 26 -16.87 -15.73 37.10
N GLU A 27 -18.06 -16.01 36.55
CA GLU A 27 -18.17 -16.53 35.17
C GLU A 27 -17.66 -15.55 34.12
N ARG A 28 -17.81 -14.23 34.35
CA ARG A 28 -17.23 -13.20 33.46
C ARG A 28 -15.70 -13.15 33.57
N GLN A 29 -15.16 -13.36 34.77
CA GLN A 29 -13.71 -13.43 34.96
C GLN A 29 -13.10 -14.67 34.31
N ILE A 30 -13.77 -15.82 34.44
CA ILE A 30 -13.31 -17.08 33.82
C ILE A 30 -13.29 -16.96 32.29
N ARG A 31 -14.35 -16.40 31.70
CA ARG A 31 -14.38 -16.12 30.25
C ARG A 31 -13.26 -15.20 29.79
N ARG A 32 -13.00 -14.10 30.52
CA ARG A 32 -11.87 -13.22 30.20
C ARG A 32 -10.53 -13.94 30.32
N GLN A 33 -10.33 -14.77 31.35
CA GLN A 33 -9.09 -15.55 31.46
C GLN A 33 -8.91 -16.49 30.27
N GLN A 34 -9.98 -17.14 29.81
CA GLN A 34 -9.96 -18.01 28.64
C GLN A 34 -9.63 -17.20 27.36
N GLU A 35 -10.29 -16.07 27.12
CA GLU A 35 -10.00 -15.18 25.99
C GLU A 35 -8.54 -14.67 26.02
N PHE A 36 -8.01 -14.35 27.21
CA PHE A 36 -6.62 -13.96 27.38
C PHE A 36 -5.64 -15.11 27.16
N ASP A 37 -5.99 -16.33 27.56
CA ASP A 37 -5.13 -17.49 27.36
C ASP A 37 -5.15 -17.96 25.90
N GLU A 38 -6.29 -17.85 25.20
CA GLU A 38 -6.40 -18.01 23.75
C GLU A 38 -5.56 -16.95 23.01
N LEU A 39 -5.67 -15.67 23.39
CA LEU A 39 -4.85 -14.60 22.82
C LEU A 39 -3.35 -14.86 23.04
N LYS A 40 -2.93 -15.26 24.25
CA LYS A 40 -1.53 -15.64 24.51
C LYS A 40 -1.10 -16.82 23.64
N GLN A 41 -1.97 -17.81 23.49
CA GLN A 41 -1.71 -18.99 22.68
C GLN A 41 -1.57 -18.65 21.20
N ASP A 42 -2.32 -17.67 20.70
CA ASP A 42 -2.25 -17.19 19.32
C ASP A 42 -1.08 -16.22 19.09
N MET A 43 -0.70 -15.46 20.11
CA MET A 43 0.45 -14.55 20.05
C MET A 43 1.79 -15.28 20.07
N ILE A 44 1.92 -16.42 20.77
CA ILE A 44 3.18 -17.17 20.85
C ILE A 44 3.70 -17.59 19.46
N PRO A 45 2.89 -18.16 18.55
CA PRO A 45 3.29 -18.45 17.18
C PRO A 45 3.71 -17.21 16.40
N ILE A 46 2.96 -16.11 16.51
CA ILE A 46 3.25 -14.86 15.80
C ILE A 46 4.58 -14.27 16.26
N ALA A 47 4.82 -14.24 17.57
CA ALA A 47 6.08 -13.78 18.15
C ALA A 47 7.26 -14.67 17.73
N ASN A 48 7.08 -16.00 17.75
CA ASN A 48 8.09 -16.93 17.25
C ASN A 48 8.37 -16.73 15.75
N HIS A 49 7.32 -16.45 14.96
CA HIS A 49 7.46 -16.22 13.52
C HIS A 49 8.19 -14.90 13.24
N MET A 50 7.88 -13.83 14.00
CA MET A 50 8.56 -12.54 13.92
C MET A 50 10.03 -12.64 14.31
N ILE A 51 10.37 -13.41 15.36
CA ILE A 51 11.77 -13.69 15.74
C ILE A 51 12.48 -14.45 14.62
N LYS A 52 11.82 -15.46 14.03
CA LYS A 52 12.41 -16.25 12.95
C LYS A 52 12.63 -15.42 11.68
N LEU A 53 11.64 -14.62 11.26
CA LEU A 53 11.76 -13.66 10.17
C LEU A 53 12.87 -12.65 10.46
N SER A 54 12.94 -12.12 11.68
CA SER A 54 14.03 -11.21 12.06
C SER A 54 15.39 -11.90 11.99
N ILE A 55 15.51 -13.18 12.32
CA ILE A 55 16.77 -13.94 12.21
C ILE A 55 17.13 -14.23 10.74
N GLU A 56 16.15 -14.55 9.90
CA GLU A 56 16.33 -14.75 8.45
C GLU A 56 16.73 -13.42 7.77
N GLU A 57 16.06 -12.32 8.10
CA GLU A 57 16.37 -10.96 7.62
C GLU A 57 17.71 -10.44 8.19
N LEU A 58 18.04 -10.73 9.46
CA LEU A 58 19.35 -10.43 10.04
C LEU A 58 20.48 -11.27 9.43
N ALA A 59 20.17 -12.43 8.85
CA ALA A 59 21.14 -13.23 8.08
C ALA A 59 21.30 -12.70 6.65
N GLU A 60 20.29 -11.99 6.12
CA GLU A 60 20.32 -11.31 4.82
C GLU A 60 20.97 -9.92 4.90
N ILE A 61 20.86 -9.24 6.05
CA ILE A 61 21.70 -8.10 6.48
C ILE A 61 23.08 -8.64 6.89
N GLY A 62 23.80 -9.24 5.94
CA GLY A 62 25.18 -9.66 6.15
C GLY A 62 26.07 -8.48 6.55
N ASP A 63 26.86 -8.68 7.61
CA ASP A 63 27.97 -7.81 8.09
C ASP A 63 27.67 -6.37 8.56
N GLU A 64 26.48 -5.81 8.34
CA GLU A 64 26.18 -4.42 8.71
C GLU A 64 25.64 -4.23 10.14
N PHE A 65 25.02 -5.25 10.74
CA PHE A 65 24.49 -5.17 12.10
C PHE A 65 25.53 -5.63 13.13
N ARG A 66 26.22 -4.68 13.77
CA ARG A 66 27.24 -5.01 14.78
C ARG A 66 26.68 -4.95 16.20
N ILE A 67 27.23 -5.75 17.10
CA ILE A 67 26.89 -5.71 18.54
C ILE A 67 27.13 -4.30 19.12
N GLU A 68 28.12 -3.58 18.57
CA GLU A 68 28.38 -2.19 18.89
C GLU A 68 27.19 -1.26 18.58
N ASP A 69 26.43 -1.51 17.51
CA ASP A 69 25.26 -0.70 17.13
C ASP A 69 24.08 -0.94 18.06
N LEU A 70 23.88 -2.18 18.51
CA LEU A 70 22.89 -2.51 19.55
C LEU A 70 23.24 -1.82 20.87
N LEU A 71 24.51 -1.84 21.28
CA LEU A 71 24.99 -1.15 22.47
C LEU A 71 24.88 0.38 22.32
N PHE A 72 25.11 0.92 21.12
CA PHE A 72 24.95 2.34 20.83
C PHE A 72 23.49 2.77 20.89
N LEU A 73 22.57 1.98 20.33
CA LEU A 73 21.14 2.21 20.38
C LEU A 73 20.61 2.15 21.82
N MET A 74 21.02 1.13 22.59
CA MET A 74 20.70 1.02 24.01
C MET A 74 21.23 2.21 24.82
N LYS A 75 22.48 2.64 24.58
CA LYS A 75 23.04 3.85 25.18
C LYS A 75 22.30 5.11 24.75
N ARG A 76 21.85 5.21 23.49
CA ARG A 76 21.10 6.36 22.97
C ARG A 76 19.71 6.46 23.61
N ILE A 77 19.02 5.34 23.82
CA ILE A 77 17.74 5.26 24.54
C ILE A 77 17.93 5.66 26.01
N MET A 78 18.94 5.11 26.68
CA MET A 78 19.25 5.48 28.08
C MET A 78 19.74 6.93 28.23
N ARG A 79 20.41 7.48 27.22
CA ARG A 79 20.81 8.90 27.23
C ARG A 79 19.64 9.83 26.99
N ASN A 80 18.64 9.37 26.23
CA ASN A 80 17.43 10.11 25.91
C ASN A 80 16.22 9.65 26.73
N THR A 81 16.43 9.17 27.97
CA THR A 81 15.35 8.75 28.87
C THR A 81 14.32 9.86 29.08
N HIS A 82 14.72 11.13 29.03
CA HIS A 82 13.79 12.25 29.15
C HIS A 82 12.83 12.37 27.95
N MET A 83 13.30 12.02 26.75
CA MET A 83 12.43 11.96 25.56
C MET A 83 11.48 10.76 25.63
N VAL A 84 11.95 9.64 26.18
CA VAL A 84 11.13 8.45 26.43
C VAL A 84 10.06 8.74 27.49
N LEU A 85 10.43 9.40 28.58
CA LEU A 85 9.49 9.85 29.62
C LEU A 85 8.46 10.83 29.06
N ALA A 86 8.89 11.83 28.27
CA ALA A 86 7.96 12.75 27.62
C ALA A 86 7.03 12.06 26.61
N MET A 87 7.45 10.95 25.99
CA MET A 87 6.56 10.10 25.19
C MET A 87 5.55 9.35 26.06
N PHE A 88 5.98 8.81 27.21
CA PHE A 88 5.06 8.19 28.17
C PHE A 88 4.05 9.18 28.75
N ASP A 89 4.46 10.39 29.09
CA ASP A 89 3.56 11.45 29.59
C ASP A 89 2.51 11.85 28.52
N ARG A 90 2.90 11.85 27.24
CA ARG A 90 1.98 12.07 26.12
C ARG A 90 1.02 10.90 25.92
N LEU A 91 1.48 9.66 26.10
CA LEU A 91 0.63 8.48 26.07
C LEU A 91 -0.35 8.45 27.25
N GLU A 92 0.04 8.94 28.42
CA GLU A 92 -0.84 9.12 29.58
C GLU A 92 -1.92 10.16 29.29
N GLY A 93 -1.57 11.26 28.63
CA GLY A 93 -2.55 12.25 28.13
C GLY A 93 -3.55 11.66 27.11
N LEU A 94 -3.10 10.74 26.24
CA LEU A 94 -3.99 10.02 25.30
C LEU A 94 -4.85 8.96 26.01
N MET A 95 -4.33 8.31 27.06
CA MET A 95 -5.09 7.38 27.88
C MET A 95 -6.14 8.11 28.75
N GLY A 96 -5.85 9.33 29.22
CA GLY A 96 -6.85 10.19 29.88
C GLY A 96 -8.00 10.59 28.95
N VAL A 97 -7.74 10.68 27.64
CA VAL A 97 -8.79 10.85 26.61
C VAL A 97 -9.54 9.53 26.37
N ALA A 98 -8.90 8.37 26.52
CA ALA A 98 -9.55 7.07 26.35
C ALA A 98 -10.71 6.84 27.35
N ASP A 99 -10.58 7.35 28.58
CA ASP A 99 -11.66 7.34 29.58
C ASP A 99 -12.85 8.26 29.20
N GLU A 100 -12.59 9.35 28.47
CA GLU A 100 -13.65 10.24 27.93
C GLU A 100 -14.24 9.74 26.59
N VAL A 101 -13.55 8.82 25.90
CA VAL A 101 -13.92 8.26 24.59
C VAL A 101 -14.94 7.13 24.68
N GLU A 102 -15.29 6.59 25.85
CA GLU A 102 -16.26 5.46 25.94
C GLU A 102 -17.62 5.79 25.30
N MET A 103 -18.07 7.05 25.35
CA MET A 103 -19.35 7.48 24.75
C MET A 103 -19.25 7.91 23.28
N LEU A 104 -18.12 8.49 22.84
CA LEU A 104 -17.90 8.94 21.44
C LEU A 104 -17.27 7.85 20.56
N GLY A 105 -16.59 6.88 21.16
CA GLY A 105 -15.84 5.83 20.50
C GLY A 105 -16.71 4.94 19.64
N LYS A 106 -17.95 4.64 20.05
CA LYS A 106 -18.87 3.83 19.23
C LYS A 106 -19.26 4.53 17.92
N GLN A 107 -19.48 5.84 17.94
CA GLN A 107 -19.84 6.59 16.73
C GLN A 107 -18.64 6.79 15.81
N VAL A 108 -17.49 7.15 16.36
CA VAL A 108 -16.25 7.30 15.58
C VAL A 108 -15.81 5.96 15.00
N PHE A 109 -15.87 4.88 15.78
CA PHE A 109 -15.56 3.52 15.33
C PHE A 109 -16.46 3.09 14.18
N ASN A 110 -17.79 3.25 14.31
CA ASN A 110 -18.72 2.89 13.25
C ASN A 110 -18.45 3.70 11.97
N PHE A 111 -18.18 5.00 12.08
CA PHE A 111 -17.82 5.84 10.94
C PHE A 111 -16.52 5.40 10.28
N THR A 112 -15.49 5.06 11.07
CA THR A 112 -14.21 4.56 10.54
C THR A 112 -14.38 3.20 9.86
N VAL A 113 -15.16 2.29 10.44
CA VAL A 113 -15.42 0.97 9.83
C VAL A 113 -16.19 1.12 8.51
N GLU A 114 -17.23 1.96 8.46
CA GLU A 114 -17.96 2.22 7.21
C GLU A 114 -17.07 2.84 6.13
N GLU A 115 -16.19 3.77 6.52
CA GLU A 115 -15.27 4.43 5.60
C GLU A 115 -14.21 3.46 5.07
N LEU A 116 -13.63 2.63 5.94
CA LEU A 116 -12.67 1.60 5.54
C LEU A 116 -13.32 0.53 4.65
N ASP A 117 -14.54 0.10 4.97
CA ASP A 117 -15.32 -0.86 4.16
C ASP A 117 -15.69 -0.25 2.81
N ARG A 118 -15.96 1.07 2.74
CA ARG A 118 -16.14 1.79 1.48
C ARG A 118 -14.87 1.80 0.64
N LEU A 119 -13.72 2.11 1.25
CA LEU A 119 -12.42 2.11 0.58
C LEU A 119 -12.03 0.72 0.09
N GLU A 120 -12.31 -0.32 0.87
CA GLU A 120 -12.13 -1.72 0.50
C GLU A 120 -13.01 -2.10 -0.70
N ARG A 121 -14.31 -1.80 -0.65
CA ARG A 121 -15.26 -2.07 -1.76
C ARG A 121 -14.90 -1.33 -3.04
N GLN A 122 -14.33 -0.13 -2.92
CA GLN A 122 -13.84 0.65 -4.06
C GLN A 122 -12.46 0.18 -4.56
N GLY A 123 -11.82 -0.79 -3.89
CA GLY A 123 -10.57 -1.39 -4.31
C GLY A 123 -9.32 -0.60 -3.96
N TYR A 124 -9.42 0.41 -3.09
CA TYR A 124 -8.27 1.25 -2.70
C TYR A 124 -7.17 0.44 -2.00
N PHE A 125 -7.53 -0.56 -1.18
CA PHE A 125 -6.53 -1.41 -0.53
C PHE A 125 -5.77 -2.28 -1.53
N SER A 126 -6.49 -2.90 -2.46
CA SER A 126 -5.86 -3.71 -3.53
C SER A 126 -4.95 -2.86 -4.41
N PHE A 127 -5.40 -1.65 -4.77
CA PHE A 127 -4.58 -0.70 -5.53
C PHE A 127 -3.34 -0.25 -4.74
N ALA A 128 -3.47 0.03 -3.45
CA ALA A 128 -2.35 0.42 -2.60
C ALA A 128 -1.32 -0.72 -2.44
N LEU A 129 -1.77 -1.97 -2.27
CA LEU A 129 -0.90 -3.14 -2.18
C LEU A 129 -0.15 -3.39 -3.48
N GLU A 130 -0.83 -3.34 -4.63
CA GLU A 130 -0.17 -3.50 -5.93
C GLU A 130 0.75 -2.32 -6.26
N GLY A 131 0.33 -1.09 -5.91
CA GLY A 131 1.15 0.10 -6.02
C GLY A 131 2.41 0.04 -5.16
N TRP A 132 2.33 -0.54 -3.96
CA TRP A 132 3.47 -0.74 -3.07
C TRP A 132 4.52 -1.67 -3.69
N ARG A 133 4.09 -2.77 -4.32
CA ARG A 133 5.00 -3.70 -5.01
C ARG A 133 5.72 -3.06 -6.20
N ILE A 134 5.04 -2.15 -6.90
CA ILE A 134 5.65 -1.36 -7.98
C ILE A 134 6.68 -0.39 -7.41
N LEU A 135 6.32 0.33 -6.33
CA LEU A 135 7.22 1.24 -5.60
C LEU A 135 8.47 0.53 -5.10
N GLU A 136 8.32 -0.65 -4.51
CA GLU A 136 9.43 -1.46 -3.99
C GLU A 136 10.42 -1.85 -5.08
N ARG A 137 9.92 -2.27 -6.26
CA ARG A 137 10.76 -2.56 -7.43
C ARG A 137 11.49 -1.32 -7.92
N ILE A 138 10.81 -0.17 -7.95
CA ILE A 138 11.43 1.10 -8.33
C ILE A 138 12.56 1.45 -7.36
N ILE A 139 12.32 1.40 -6.05
CA ILE A 139 13.34 1.73 -5.03
C ILE A 139 14.52 0.74 -5.03
N THR A 140 14.27 -0.53 -5.40
CA THR A 140 15.32 -1.56 -5.47
C THR A 140 16.18 -1.42 -6.73
N GLU A 141 15.59 -1.03 -7.87
CA GLU A 141 16.28 -0.95 -9.16
C GLU A 141 16.86 0.45 -9.45
N PHE A 142 16.29 1.50 -8.85
CA PHE A 142 16.63 2.90 -9.12
C PHE A 142 17.22 3.56 -7.88
N THR A 143 18.16 4.49 -8.08
CA THR A 143 18.77 5.25 -6.99
C THR A 143 17.84 6.36 -6.49
N ASP A 144 18.10 6.92 -5.31
CA ASP A 144 17.32 8.04 -4.74
C ASP A 144 17.17 9.23 -5.71
N ASP A 145 18.20 9.51 -6.51
CA ASP A 145 18.20 10.59 -7.49
C ASP A 145 17.31 10.26 -8.70
N ASP A 146 17.31 9.01 -9.15
CA ASP A 146 16.44 8.53 -10.23
C ASP A 146 14.95 8.60 -9.84
N VAL A 147 14.63 8.27 -8.58
CA VAL A 147 13.24 8.34 -8.08
C VAL A 147 12.74 9.78 -8.01
N ARG A 148 13.61 10.74 -7.67
CA ARG A 148 13.27 12.18 -7.73
C ARG A 148 13.00 12.64 -9.16
N GLU A 149 13.88 12.31 -10.09
CA GLU A 149 13.70 12.67 -11.50
C GLU A 149 12.43 12.04 -12.08
N LEU A 150 12.12 10.80 -11.69
CA LEU A 150 10.87 10.13 -12.04
C LEU A 150 9.66 10.87 -11.46
N GLY A 151 9.70 11.23 -10.18
CA GLY A 151 8.63 11.99 -9.52
C GLY A 151 8.34 13.33 -10.19
N ASP A 152 9.40 14.06 -10.55
CA ASP A 152 9.29 15.37 -11.21
C ASP A 152 8.73 15.25 -12.65
N ASN A 153 8.98 14.14 -13.33
CA ASN A 153 8.57 13.91 -14.72
C ASN A 153 7.40 12.92 -14.89
N ILE A 154 6.81 12.41 -13.81
CA ILE A 154 5.81 11.33 -13.89
C ILE A 154 4.59 11.73 -14.72
N VAL A 155 4.15 12.99 -14.63
CA VAL A 155 3.03 13.52 -15.42
C VAL A 155 3.38 13.53 -16.91
N THR A 156 4.58 13.97 -17.27
CA THR A 156 5.09 13.96 -18.64
C THR A 156 5.15 12.54 -19.18
N ILE A 157 5.72 11.61 -18.41
CA ILE A 157 5.84 10.19 -18.80
C ILE A 157 4.45 9.58 -19.03
N LEU A 158 3.52 9.74 -18.09
CA LEU A 158 2.16 9.21 -18.20
C LEU A 158 1.40 9.82 -19.38
N THR A 159 1.62 11.11 -19.67
CA THR A 159 1.01 11.79 -20.81
C THR A 159 1.60 11.29 -22.12
N THR A 160 2.91 11.09 -22.20
CA THR A 160 3.58 10.51 -23.37
C THR A 160 3.11 9.09 -23.61
N VAL A 161 3.05 8.24 -22.58
CA VAL A 161 2.51 6.87 -22.70
C VAL A 161 1.08 6.91 -23.20
N ARG A 162 0.22 7.75 -22.61
CA ARG A 162 -1.16 7.95 -23.08
C ARG A 162 -1.20 8.34 -24.55
N ASN A 163 -0.36 9.28 -24.97
CA ASN A 163 -0.28 9.75 -26.35
C ASN A 163 0.22 8.68 -27.33
N MET A 164 1.19 7.87 -26.93
CA MET A 164 1.69 6.75 -27.72
C MET A 164 0.67 5.61 -27.83
N THR A 165 -0.15 5.41 -26.80
CA THR A 165 -1.23 4.41 -26.80
C THR A 165 -2.49 4.87 -27.55
N GLN A 166 -2.50 6.07 -28.15
CA GLN A 166 -3.64 6.52 -28.95
C GLN A 166 -3.81 5.60 -30.19
N PRO A 167 -5.07 5.30 -30.60
CA PRO A 167 -5.35 4.37 -31.70
C PRO A 167 -4.61 4.70 -33.00
N GLU A 168 -4.45 5.98 -33.30
CA GLU A 168 -3.82 6.48 -34.52
C GLU A 168 -2.32 6.11 -34.56
N ILE A 169 -1.62 6.28 -33.43
CA ILE A 169 -0.19 5.97 -33.29
C ILE A 169 0.03 4.46 -33.34
N MET A 170 -0.80 3.69 -32.62
CA MET A 170 -0.75 2.22 -32.63
C MET A 170 -1.00 1.65 -34.04
N THR A 171 -1.95 2.23 -34.77
CA THR A 171 -2.25 1.84 -36.16
C THR A 171 -1.07 2.14 -37.07
N LEU A 172 -0.42 3.30 -36.91
CA LEU A 172 0.78 3.65 -37.67
C LEU A 172 1.93 2.67 -37.40
N ALA A 173 2.18 2.35 -36.13
CA ALA A 173 3.22 1.42 -35.69
C ALA A 173 2.96 0.00 -36.24
N ASN A 174 1.73 -0.51 -36.11
CA ASN A 174 1.37 -1.84 -36.61
C ASN A 174 1.50 -1.93 -38.15
N ASN A 175 1.10 -0.89 -38.88
CA ASN A 175 1.26 -0.84 -40.33
C ASN A 175 2.75 -0.80 -40.74
N ALA A 176 3.59 -0.10 -39.99
CA ALA A 176 5.02 -0.03 -40.24
C ALA A 176 5.71 -1.38 -39.97
N VAL A 177 5.39 -2.04 -38.86
CA VAL A 177 5.90 -3.39 -38.55
C VAL A 177 5.44 -4.41 -39.58
N GLY A 178 4.17 -4.35 -40.02
CA GLY A 178 3.67 -5.21 -41.10
C GLY A 178 4.42 -5.03 -42.41
N ALA A 179 4.77 -3.79 -42.77
CA ALA A 179 5.54 -3.48 -43.98
C ALA A 179 7.02 -3.93 -43.91
N ILE A 180 7.57 -4.12 -42.70
CA ILE A 180 8.93 -4.63 -42.48
C ILE A 180 8.96 -6.16 -42.42
N GLN A 181 7.90 -6.79 -41.90
CA GLN A 181 7.77 -8.24 -41.78
C GLN A 181 7.33 -8.92 -43.09
N GLU A 182 6.65 -8.21 -43.99
CA GLU A 182 6.56 -8.65 -45.38
C GLU A 182 7.99 -8.69 -45.93
N GLU A 183 8.58 -9.90 -46.00
CA GLU A 183 9.76 -10.17 -46.80
C GLU A 183 9.45 -9.67 -48.21
N LEU A 184 9.87 -8.43 -48.50
CA LEU A 184 9.88 -7.92 -49.85
C LEU A 184 10.66 -8.97 -50.62
N PRO A 185 10.07 -9.67 -51.62
CA PRO A 185 10.88 -10.47 -52.50
C PRO A 185 11.87 -9.46 -53.07
N VAL A 186 13.13 -9.59 -52.67
CA VAL A 186 14.25 -8.89 -53.28
C VAL A 186 14.36 -9.51 -54.66
N SER A 187 13.39 -9.18 -55.50
CA SER A 187 13.48 -9.36 -56.92
C SER A 187 14.63 -8.44 -57.30
N ASP A 188 15.69 -9.04 -57.84
CA ASP A 188 16.90 -8.38 -58.35
C ASP A 188 16.62 -7.31 -59.45
N LYS A 189 15.37 -6.87 -59.61
CA LYS A 189 14.86 -5.99 -60.66
C LYS A 189 14.10 -4.78 -60.12
N VAL A 190 14.44 -4.26 -58.94
CA VAL A 190 14.06 -2.88 -58.61
C VAL A 190 14.87 -1.94 -59.50
N SER A 191 14.35 -1.68 -60.70
CA SER A 191 14.96 -0.77 -61.67
C SER A 191 14.76 0.68 -61.23
N THR A 192 15.78 1.53 -61.38
CA THR A 192 15.72 2.97 -61.09
C THR A 192 14.52 3.66 -61.76
N TRP A 193 14.10 3.17 -62.92
CA TRP A 193 12.88 3.65 -63.60
C TRP A 193 11.58 3.26 -62.90
N SER A 194 11.53 2.05 -62.31
CA SER A 194 10.38 1.61 -61.51
C SER A 194 10.16 2.52 -60.30
N LEU A 195 11.25 2.90 -59.62
CA LEU A 195 11.21 3.82 -58.49
C LEU A 195 10.67 5.20 -58.88
N ILE A 196 11.12 5.75 -60.02
CA ILE A 196 10.62 7.04 -60.52
C ILE A 196 9.13 6.96 -60.85
N ARG A 197 8.66 5.84 -61.42
CA ARG A 197 7.23 5.60 -61.68
C ARG A 197 6.43 5.46 -60.39
N GLU A 198 6.99 4.84 -59.35
CA GLU A 198 6.38 4.69 -58.02
C GLU A 198 6.23 6.02 -57.27
N LEU A 199 7.15 6.97 -57.45
CA LEU A 199 7.01 8.33 -56.91
C LEU A 199 5.76 9.06 -57.46
N GLY A 200 5.29 8.67 -58.65
CA GLY A 200 4.04 9.16 -59.23
C GLY A 200 2.77 8.57 -58.57
N ASN A 201 2.89 7.51 -57.77
CA ASN A 201 1.75 6.82 -57.19
C ASN A 201 1.06 7.70 -56.11
N PRO A 202 -0.28 7.85 -56.15
CA PRO A 202 -1.02 8.63 -55.16
C PRO A 202 -0.88 8.12 -53.72
N LYS A 203 -0.59 6.83 -53.49
CA LYS A 203 -0.28 6.32 -52.14
C LYS A 203 1.06 6.85 -51.62
N VAL A 204 2.11 6.77 -52.43
CA VAL A 204 3.47 7.26 -52.09
C VAL A 204 3.46 8.76 -51.85
N ARG A 205 2.81 9.54 -52.73
CA ARG A 205 2.67 10.99 -52.55
C ARG A 205 1.93 11.38 -51.26
N ARG A 206 0.88 10.65 -50.88
CA ARG A 206 0.16 10.86 -49.61
C ARG A 206 1.04 10.51 -48.41
N GLY A 207 1.84 9.44 -48.49
CA GLY A 207 2.83 9.09 -47.47
C GLY A 207 3.88 10.18 -47.27
N MET A 208 4.48 10.67 -48.36
CA MET A 208 5.46 11.77 -48.32
C MET A 208 4.85 13.06 -47.75
N ALA A 209 3.61 13.41 -48.11
CA ALA A 209 2.94 14.58 -47.55
C ALA A 209 2.75 14.46 -46.02
N ARG A 210 2.39 13.27 -45.51
CA ARG A 210 2.28 13.02 -44.07
C ARG A 210 3.63 13.13 -43.37
N MET A 211 4.68 12.56 -43.96
CA MET A 211 6.04 12.65 -43.43
C MET A 211 6.54 14.10 -43.36
N ILE A 212 6.29 14.88 -44.41
CA ILE A 212 6.60 16.32 -44.43
C ILE A 212 5.83 17.06 -43.33
N ASN A 213 4.56 16.72 -43.09
CA ASN A 213 3.78 17.34 -42.01
C ASN A 213 4.31 16.97 -40.62
N ILE A 214 4.76 15.72 -40.41
CA ILE A 214 5.42 15.31 -39.16
C ILE A 214 6.72 16.09 -38.97
N LEU A 215 7.53 16.22 -40.02
CA LEU A 215 8.78 16.98 -39.97
C LEU A 215 8.53 18.47 -39.66
N LYS A 216 7.45 19.05 -40.16
CA LYS A 216 7.03 20.42 -39.82
C LYS A 216 6.60 20.53 -38.35
N ALA A 217 5.85 19.55 -37.85
CA ALA A 217 5.42 19.53 -36.45
C ALA A 217 6.59 19.35 -35.46
N LEU A 218 7.70 18.74 -35.89
CA LEU A 218 8.91 18.60 -35.08
C LEU A 218 9.74 19.89 -34.98
N ASP A 219 9.55 20.84 -35.89
CA ASP A 219 10.23 22.15 -35.91
C ASP A 219 9.41 23.25 -35.22
N GLU A 220 8.13 22.99 -34.90
CA GLU A 220 7.31 23.91 -34.11
C GLU A 220 7.61 23.71 -32.61
N PRO A 221 8.25 24.68 -31.93
CA PRO A 221 8.41 24.60 -30.49
C PRO A 221 7.03 24.63 -29.83
N GLU A 222 6.69 23.58 -29.08
CA GLU A 222 5.57 23.61 -28.15
C GLU A 222 5.79 24.76 -27.17
N ILE A 223 5.10 25.87 -27.41
CA ILE A 223 4.97 26.95 -26.43
C ILE A 223 4.21 26.33 -25.26
N SER A 224 4.95 25.98 -24.21
CA SER A 224 4.48 25.80 -22.85
C SER A 224 3.33 26.77 -22.57
N LYS A 225 2.11 26.23 -22.52
CA LYS A 225 0.99 26.94 -21.93
C LYS A 225 1.01 26.61 -20.44
N ASN A 226 1.21 27.68 -19.66
CA ASN A 226 1.01 27.77 -18.21
C ASN A 226 -0.12 26.90 -17.68
#